data_AF-E9S983-F1
#
_entry.id   AF-E9S983-F1
#
_cell.length_a   1.000
_cell.length_b   1.000
_cell.length_c   1.000
_cell.angle_alpha   90.00
_cell.angle_beta   90.00
_cell.angle_gamma   90.00
#
_symmetry.space_group_name_H-M   'P 1'
#
loop_
_entity.id
_entity.type
_entity.pdbx_description
1 polymer ?
#
loop_
_entity_poly.entity_id
_entity_poly.type
_entity_poly.pdbx_seq_one_letter_code
_entity_poly.pdbx_strand_id
1 'polypeptide(L)'
;MAGIFIHAFLCVQALIYKGAMIHGNLQIADDILEKIYKQIMPTFLLGYATLLVPTVLVIIAILNGALDVPKICVLLNPIVFLIIGTTCRKIDPVKFQDLPGIIMPSFGLSMFGLIGILNLI
;
A
#
# COMPACT_ATOMS: atom_id res chain seq x y z
N MET A 1 11.30 0.39 -5.09
CA MET A 1 12.08 0.22 -3.85
C MET A 1 11.21 0.22 -2.59
N ALA A 2 10.34 1.22 -2.39
CA ALA A 2 9.45 1.27 -1.21
C ALA A 2 8.58 0.00 -1.02
N GLY A 3 7.98 -0.53 -2.09
CA GLY A 3 7.16 -1.75 -2.00
C GLY A 3 7.93 -2.99 -1.54
N ILE A 4 9.18 -3.18 -2.00
CA ILE A 4 10.04 -4.30 -1.57
C ILE A 4 10.40 -4.15 -0.09
N PHE A 5 10.71 -2.92 0.35
CA PHE A 5 10.99 -2.63 1.75
C PHE A 5 9.79 -2.93 2.65
N ILE A 6 8.59 -2.45 2.30
CA ILE A 6 7.36 -2.71 3.05
C ILE A 6 7.07 -4.22 3.12
N HIS A 7 7.17 -4.94 2.00
CA HIS A 7 6.92 -6.37 1.95
C HIS A 7 7.93 -7.17 2.78
N ALA A 8 9.23 -6.90 2.62
CA ALA A 8 10.28 -7.53 3.40
C ALA A 8 10.08 -7.28 4.90
N PHE A 9 9.72 -6.05 5.28
CA PHE A 9 9.47 -5.69 6.66
C PHE A 9 8.29 -6.47 7.26
N LEU A 10 7.14 -6.51 6.58
CA LEU A 10 5.95 -7.25 7.04
C LEU A 10 6.26 -8.75 7.21
N CYS A 11 7.04 -9.34 6.31
CA CYS A 11 7.44 -10.75 6.40
C CYS A 11 8.38 -11.00 7.59
N VAL A 12 9.30 -10.07 7.87
CA VAL A 12 10.21 -10.15 9.02
C VAL A 12 9.48 -9.90 10.35
N GLN A 13 8.40 -9.11 10.34
CA GLN A 13 7.60 -8.80 11.53
C GLN A 13 7.10 -10.06 12.25
N ALA A 14 6.64 -11.06 11.49
CA ALA A 14 6.20 -12.35 12.04
C ALA A 14 7.35 -13.14 12.71
N LEU A 15 8.55 -13.05 12.15
CA LEU A 15 9.75 -13.69 12.73
C LEU A 15 10.18 -12.99 14.01
N ILE A 16 10.17 -11.65 14.03
CA ILE A 16 10.46 -10.83 15.21
C ILE A 16 9.47 -11.17 16.33
N TYR A 17 8.18 -11.20 16.02
CA TYR A 17 7.14 -11.55 16.99
C TYR A 17 7.34 -12.94 17.56
N LYS A 18 7.57 -13.95 16.70
CA LYS A 18 7.84 -15.32 17.13
C LYS A 18 9.09 -15.39 18.01
N GLY A 19 10.16 -14.69 17.65
CA GLY A 19 11.39 -14.63 18.44
C GLY A 19 11.17 -13.98 19.82
N ALA A 20 10.43 -12.88 19.87
CA ALA A 20 10.09 -12.18 21.11
C ALA A 20 9.24 -13.07 22.05
N MET A 21 8.30 -13.83 21.48
CA MET A 21 7.44 -14.76 22.24
C MET A 21 8.16 -15.98 22.81
N ILE A 22 9.36 -16.34 22.32
CA ILE A 22 10.16 -17.44 22.90
C ILE A 22 10.72 -17.08 24.28
N HIS A 23 11.07 -15.81 24.48
CA HIS A 23 11.74 -15.32 25.69
C HIS A 23 10.94 -14.30 26.49
N GLY A 24 9.80 -13.84 25.97
CA GLY A 24 8.96 -12.80 26.57
C GLY A 24 7.48 -13.17 26.62
N ASN A 25 6.65 -12.19 26.93
CA ASN A 25 5.20 -12.29 26.88
C ASN A 25 4.63 -11.45 25.71
N LEU A 26 3.32 -11.53 25.51
CA LEU A 26 2.61 -10.77 24.47
C LEU A 26 2.90 -9.26 24.54
N GLN A 27 2.94 -8.69 25.75
CA GLN A 27 3.16 -7.25 25.95
C GLN A 27 4.54 -6.81 25.48
N ILE A 28 5.58 -7.62 25.70
CA ILE A 28 6.94 -7.33 25.24
C ILE A 28 7.01 -7.43 23.71
N ALA A 29 6.37 -8.44 23.12
CA ALA A 29 6.31 -8.59 21.67
C ALA A 29 5.59 -7.41 21.00
N ASP A 30 4.47 -6.98 21.57
CA ASP A 30 3.69 -5.84 21.07
C ASP A 30 4.47 -4.52 21.21
N ASP A 31 5.14 -4.26 22.35
CA ASP A 31 5.96 -3.06 22.55
C ASP A 31 7.14 -2.99 21.56
N ILE A 32 7.79 -4.12 21.28
CA ILE A 32 8.85 -4.20 20.26
C ILE A 32 8.29 -3.84 18.89
N LEU A 33 7.16 -4.47 18.49
CA LEU A 33 6.55 -4.20 17.20
C LEU A 33 6.10 -2.75 17.08
N GLU A 34 5.50 -2.17 18.11
CA GLU A 34 5.06 -0.78 18.11
C GLU A 34 6.22 0.21 17.95
N LYS A 35 7.33 0.01 18.68
CA LYS A 35 8.53 0.84 18.57
C LYS A 35 9.15 0.78 17.19
N ILE A 36 9.26 -0.43 16.64
CA ILE A 36 9.75 -0.61 15.27
C ILE A 36 8.82 0.13 14.30
N TYR A 37 7.49 -0.06 14.42
CA TYR A 37 6.51 0.57 13.54
C TYR A 37 6.58 2.11 13.58
N LYS A 38 6.76 2.70 14.77
CA LYS A 38 6.99 4.15 14.91
C LYS A 38 8.22 4.62 14.14
N GLN A 39 9.28 3.81 14.13
CA GLN A 39 10.55 4.17 13.53
C GLN A 39 10.56 4.01 12.00
N ILE A 40 9.82 3.04 11.46
CA ILE A 40 9.66 2.85 10.01
C ILE A 40 8.55 3.72 9.39
N MET A 41 7.63 4.27 10.18
CA MET A 41 6.54 5.12 9.70
C MET A 41 6.98 6.23 8.76
N PRO A 42 8.07 7.00 9.02
CA PRO A 42 8.53 8.03 8.11
C PRO A 42 8.95 7.47 6.75
N THR A 43 9.60 6.31 6.74
CA THR A 43 10.01 5.61 5.51
C THR A 43 8.81 5.12 4.72
N PHE A 44 7.77 4.62 5.39
CA PHE A 44 6.50 4.27 4.74
C PHE A 44 5.83 5.49 4.12
N LEU A 45 5.79 6.62 4.82
CA LEU A 45 5.20 7.86 4.33
C LEU A 45 5.95 8.39 3.10
N LEU A 46 7.28 8.44 3.16
CA LEU A 46 8.14 8.82 2.04
C LEU A 46 7.98 7.86 0.86
N GLY A 47 7.97 6.55 1.14
CA GLY A 47 7.72 5.52 0.14
C GLY A 47 6.38 5.74 -0.57
N TYR A 48 5.34 6.07 0.18
CA TYR A 48 4.03 6.40 -0.35
C TYR A 48 4.05 7.65 -1.24
N ALA A 49 4.76 8.70 -0.81
CA ALA A 49 4.91 9.91 -1.61
C ALA A 49 5.56 9.62 -2.98
N THR A 50 6.52 8.68 -3.03
CA THR A 50 7.14 8.28 -4.31
C THR A 50 6.15 7.60 -5.26
N LEU A 51 5.05 7.01 -4.77
CA LEU A 51 3.99 6.40 -5.59
C LEU A 51 3.08 7.44 -6.26
N LEU A 52 3.09 8.69 -5.80
CA LEU A 52 2.31 9.77 -6.44
C LEU A 52 2.85 10.09 -7.82
N VAL A 53 4.17 10.03 -8.01
CA VAL A 53 4.82 10.32 -9.31
C VAL A 53 4.31 9.39 -10.42
N PRO A 54 4.44 8.05 -10.33
CA PRO A 54 3.92 7.16 -11.37
C PRO A 54 2.40 7.28 -11.52
N THR A 55 1.67 7.56 -10.43
CA THR A 55 0.22 7.76 -10.50
C THR A 55 -0.16 8.95 -11.37
N VAL A 56 0.47 10.10 -11.16
CA VAL A 56 0.23 11.31 -11.96
C VAL A 56 0.64 11.08 -13.42
N LEU A 57 1.78 10.41 -13.65
CA LEU A 57 2.25 10.10 -15.00
C LEU A 57 1.26 9.21 -15.76
N VAL A 58 0.75 8.14 -15.13
CA VAL A 58 -0.25 7.26 -15.76
C VAL A 58 -1.55 8.03 -16.05
N ILE A 59 -2.02 8.87 -15.14
CA ILE A 59 -3.21 9.71 -15.36
C ILE A 59 -3.02 10.61 -16.58
N ILE A 60 -1.90 11.33 -16.68
CA ILE A 60 -1.59 12.21 -17.81
C ILE A 60 -1.48 11.41 -19.11
N ALA A 61 -0.83 10.24 -19.07
CA ALA A 61 -0.67 9.39 -20.24
C ALA A 61 -2.02 8.89 -20.80
N ILE A 62 -2.97 8.52 -19.94
CA ILE A 62 -4.32 8.15 -20.36
C ILE A 62 -5.07 9.36 -20.95
N LEU A 63 -5.00 10.52 -20.29
CA LEU A 63 -5.75 11.71 -20.72
C LEU A 63 -5.26 12.27 -22.06
N ASN A 64 -3.95 12.20 -22.33
CA ASN A 64 -3.34 12.64 -23.58
C ASN A 64 -3.37 11.57 -24.69
N GLY A 65 -3.89 10.37 -24.40
CA GLY A 65 -3.94 9.26 -25.37
C GLY A 65 -2.60 8.59 -25.63
N ALA A 66 -1.59 8.81 -24.78
CA ALA A 66 -0.32 8.07 -24.84
C ALA A 66 -0.49 6.62 -24.35
N LEU A 67 -1.48 6.38 -23.49
CA LEU A 67 -2.03 5.05 -23.21
C LEU A 67 -3.41 4.95 -23.87
N ASP A 68 -3.54 4.05 -24.83
CA ASP A 68 -4.77 3.75 -25.56
C ASP A 68 -5.66 2.81 -24.73
N VAL A 69 -6.23 3.38 -23.67
CA VAL A 69 -7.17 2.69 -22.79
C VAL A 69 -8.40 3.57 -22.54
N PRO A 70 -9.55 2.98 -22.21
CA PRO A 70 -10.73 3.75 -21.84
C PRO A 70 -10.42 4.78 -20.73
N LYS A 71 -10.91 6.01 -20.87
CA LYS A 71 -10.67 7.10 -19.90
C LYS A 71 -11.14 6.79 -18.47
N ILE A 72 -11.97 5.77 -18.28
CA ILE A 72 -12.37 5.31 -16.94
C ILE A 72 -11.20 4.68 -16.17
N CYS A 73 -10.16 4.17 -16.86
CA CYS A 73 -8.96 3.61 -16.26
C CYS A 73 -8.17 4.62 -15.42
N VAL A 74 -8.44 5.93 -15.56
CA VAL A 74 -7.89 6.99 -14.72
C VAL A 74 -8.26 6.79 -13.24
N LEU A 75 -9.38 6.11 -12.96
CA LEU A 75 -9.81 5.77 -11.60
C LEU A 75 -9.02 4.59 -10.99
N LEU A 76 -8.31 3.81 -11.81
CA LEU A 76 -7.63 2.59 -11.40
C LEU A 76 -6.21 2.91 -10.90
N ASN A 77 -6.12 3.64 -9.79
CA ASN A 77 -4.84 4.09 -9.24
C ASN A 77 -4.78 4.05 -7.69
N PRO A 78 -3.57 4.05 -7.09
CA PRO A 78 -3.39 3.96 -5.65
C PRO A 78 -4.13 5.02 -4.82
N ILE A 79 -4.31 6.24 -5.34
CA ILE A 79 -4.97 7.34 -4.61
C ILE A 79 -6.46 7.05 -4.48
N VAL A 80 -7.12 6.64 -5.56
CA VAL A 80 -8.56 6.30 -5.55
C VAL A 80 -8.81 5.12 -4.63
N PHE A 81 -7.98 4.08 -4.71
CA PHE A 81 -8.12 2.93 -3.82
C PHE A 81 -7.83 3.27 -2.35
N LEU A 82 -6.88 4.17 -2.07
CA LEU A 82 -6.69 4.68 -0.70
C LEU A 82 -7.95 5.38 -0.17
N ILE A 83 -8.61 6.20 -0.98
CA ILE A 83 -9.87 6.86 -0.60
C ILE A 83 -10.96 5.81 -0.31
N ILE A 84 -11.05 4.76 -1.13
CA ILE A 84 -11.97 3.65 -0.89
C ILE A 84 -11.63 2.96 0.43
N GLY A 85 -10.37 2.60 0.65
CA GLY A 85 -9.93 1.92 1.87
C GLY A 85 -10.16 2.73 3.15
N THR A 86 -9.90 4.04 3.10
CA THR A 86 -10.14 4.95 4.23
C THR A 86 -11.64 5.12 4.50
N THR A 87 -12.46 5.14 3.46
CA THR A 87 -13.93 5.18 3.59
C THR A 87 -14.45 3.88 4.20
N CYS A 88 -13.97 2.71 3.75
CA CYS A 88 -14.32 1.43 4.36
C CYS A 88 -13.95 1.38 5.84
N ARG A 89 -12.74 1.84 6.22
CA ARG A 89 -12.33 1.91 7.63
C ARG A 89 -13.19 2.84 8.48
N LYS A 90 -13.79 3.88 7.90
CA LYS A 90 -14.77 4.72 8.61
C LYS A 90 -16.11 4.01 8.86
N ILE A 91 -16.49 3.07 8.00
CA ILE A 91 -17.75 2.31 8.15
C ILE A 91 -17.61 1.26 9.25
N ASP A 92 -16.52 0.49 9.23
CA ASP A 92 -16.22 -0.50 10.26
C ASP A 92 -14.70 -0.53 10.53
N PRO A 93 -14.24 0.14 11.59
CA PRO A 93 -12.82 0.28 11.87
C PRO A 93 -12.17 -1.03 12.31
N VAL A 94 -12.93 -1.97 12.87
CA VAL A 94 -12.42 -3.28 13.32
C VAL A 94 -12.26 -4.19 12.12
N LYS A 95 -13.29 -4.28 11.26
CA LYS A 95 -13.25 -5.14 10.08
C LYS A 95 -12.28 -4.65 9.01
N PHE A 96 -12.12 -3.34 8.85
CA PHE A 96 -11.33 -2.75 7.76
C PHE A 96 -10.06 -2.03 8.24
N GLN A 97 -9.48 -2.50 9.35
CA GLN A 97 -8.28 -1.89 9.93
C GLN A 97 -7.10 -1.79 8.93
N ASP A 98 -6.89 -2.82 8.11
CA ASP A 98 -5.72 -2.98 7.24
C ASP A 98 -5.91 -2.43 5.81
N LEU A 99 -7.15 -2.11 5.43
CA LEU A 99 -7.51 -1.65 4.08
C LEU A 99 -6.74 -0.39 3.65
N PRO A 100 -6.77 0.73 4.39
CA PRO A 100 -6.13 1.97 3.95
C PRO A 100 -4.62 1.97 4.07
N GLY A 101 -4.03 1.08 4.88
CA GLY A 101 -2.60 1.09 5.12
C GLY A 101 -1.81 0.57 3.91
N ILE A 102 -1.95 -0.72 3.62
CA ILE A 102 -1.09 -1.42 2.66
C ILE A 102 -1.91 -2.09 1.56
N ILE A 103 -3.07 -2.66 1.89
CA ILE A 103 -3.85 -3.49 0.96
C ILE A 103 -4.36 -2.67 -0.22
N MET A 104 -5.11 -1.60 0.02
CA MET A 104 -5.76 -0.83 -1.05
C MET A 104 -4.76 -0.08 -1.94
N PRO A 105 -3.73 0.59 -1.40
CA PRO A 105 -2.72 1.21 -2.26
C PRO A 105 -1.95 0.19 -3.11
N SER A 106 -1.64 -0.99 -2.57
CA SER A 106 -0.99 -2.07 -3.33
C SER A 106 -1.90 -2.62 -4.42
N PHE A 107 -3.20 -2.74 -4.14
CA PHE A 107 -4.19 -3.10 -5.15
C PHE A 107 -4.26 -2.05 -6.26
N GLY A 108 -4.29 -0.76 -5.92
CA GLY A 108 -4.23 0.32 -6.90
C GLY A 108 -2.94 0.32 -7.74
N LEU A 109 -1.79 -0.06 -7.16
CA LEU A 109 -0.55 -0.24 -7.93
C LEU A 109 -0.65 -1.41 -8.91
N SER A 110 -1.25 -2.52 -8.49
CA SER A 110 -1.43 -3.69 -9.37
C SER A 110 -2.30 -3.37 -10.60
N MET A 111 -3.21 -2.38 -10.48
CA MET A 111 -4.02 -1.93 -11.60
C MET A 111 -3.20 -1.27 -12.72
N PHE A 112 -2.01 -0.72 -12.44
CA PHE A 112 -1.14 -0.25 -13.51
C PHE A 112 -0.65 -1.40 -14.40
N GLY A 113 -0.48 -2.59 -13.84
CA GLY A 113 -0.23 -3.81 -14.62
C GLY A 113 -1.42 -4.15 -15.53
N LEU A 114 -2.64 -4.06 -15.00
CA LEU A 114 -3.87 -4.25 -15.79
C LEU A 114 -3.99 -3.22 -16.92
N ILE A 115 -3.75 -1.94 -16.64
CA ILE A 115 -3.76 -0.87 -17.64
C ILE A 115 -2.72 -1.15 -18.74
N GLY A 116 -1.53 -1.62 -18.36
CA GLY A 116 -0.50 -2.01 -19.31
C GLY A 116 -0.94 -3.15 -20.22
N ILE A 117 -1.64 -4.17 -19.69
CA ILE A 117 -2.20 -5.26 -20.50
C ILE A 117 -3.29 -4.74 -21.44
N LEU A 118 -4.21 -3.92 -20.94
CA LEU A 118 -5.30 -3.36 -21.75
C LEU A 118 -4.80 -2.49 -22.91
N ASN A 119 -3.69 -1.78 -22.71
CA ASN A 119 -3.07 -0.96 -23.74
C ASN A 119 -2.44 -1.79 -24.88
N LEU A 120 -2.25 -3.10 -24.69
CA LEU A 120 -1.65 -4.00 -25.69
C LEU A 120 -2.69 -4.75 -26.53
N ILE A 121 -3.99 -4.62 -26.20
CA ILE A 121 -5.11 -5.32 -26.84
C ILE A 121 -5.88 -4.32 -27.70
#